data_AF-A0A318ELE2-F1
#
_entry.id   AF-A0A318ELE2-F1
#
_cell.length_a   1.000
_cell.length_b   1.000
_cell.length_c   1.000
_cell.angle_alpha   90.00
_cell.angle_beta   90.00
_cell.angle_gamma   90.00
#
_symmetry.space_group_name_H-M   'P 1'
#
loop_
_entity.id
_entity.type
_entity.pdbx_description
1 polymer ?
#
loop_
_entity_poly.entity_id
_entity_poly.type
_entity_poly.pdbx_seq_one_letter_code
_entity_poly.pdbx_strand_id
1 'polypeptide(L)' 'MKELKVVRYIKMDGKCMPWSDLTEKEQEELKEKLNQQGMKSLGYVPVKKETA' A
#
# COMPACT_ATOMS: atom_id res chain seq x y z
N MET A 1 5.70 -17.12 -28.41
CA MET A 1 5.29 -15.77 -27.97
C MET A 1 5.96 -15.46 -26.65
N LYS A 2 6.59 -14.30 -26.47
CA LYS A 2 7.10 -13.89 -25.15
C LYS A 2 5.91 -13.42 -24.31
N GLU A 3 5.69 -14.05 -23.17
CA GLU A 3 4.62 -13.69 -22.24
C GLU A 3 4.98 -12.38 -21.53
N LEU A 4 4.12 -11.37 -21.64
CA LEU A 4 4.34 -10.08 -20.98
C LEU A 4 3.76 -10.16 -19.56
N LYS A 5 4.64 -10.26 -18.56
CA LYS A 5 4.23 -10.30 -17.15
C LYS A 5 4.15 -8.88 -16.59
N VAL A 6 2.93 -8.44 -16.25
CA VAL A 6 2.72 -7.18 -15.54
C VAL A 6 3.10 -7.37 -14.07
N VAL A 7 4.18 -6.73 -13.64
CA VAL A 7 4.65 -6.77 -12.25
C VAL A 7 4.37 -5.41 -11.60
N ARG A 8 3.77 -5.42 -10.42
CA ARG A 8 3.52 -4.21 -9.63
C ARG A 8 4.77 -3.87 -8.83
N TYR A 9 5.18 -2.61 -8.85
CA TYR A 9 6.30 -2.10 -8.06
C TYR A 9 5.82 -1.06 -7.07
N ILE A 10 6.52 -0.96 -5.94
CA ILE A 10 6.33 0.09 -4.95
C ILE A 10 7.65 0.81 -4.70
N LYS A 11 7.56 2.13 -4.47
CA LYS A 11 8.70 2.95 -4.07
C LYS A 11 8.60 3.27 -2.58
N MET A 12 9.57 2.81 -1.81
CA MET A 12 9.70 3.07 -0.37
C MET A 12 11.11 3.58 -0.08
N ASP A 13 11.24 4.65 0.70
CA ASP A 13 12.54 5.25 1.10
C ASP A 13 13.51 5.46 -0.08
N GLY A 14 12.97 5.90 -1.22
CA GLY A 14 13.73 6.13 -2.44
C GLY A 14 14.07 4.87 -3.25
N LYS A 15 13.85 3.66 -2.71
CA LYS A 15 14.09 2.38 -3.37
C LYS A 15 12.82 1.85 -4.04
N CYS A 16 12.96 1.30 -5.24
CA CYS A 16 11.87 0.60 -5.93
C CYS A 16 12.03 -0.91 -5.73
N MET A 17 10.96 -1.57 -5.31
CA MET A 17 10.93 -3.02 -5.15
C MET A 17 9.62 -3.62 -5.68
N PRO A 18 9.63 -4.86 -6.19
CA PRO A 18 8.42 -5.56 -6.57
C PRO A 18 7.47 -5.73 -5.37
N TRP A 19 6.17 -5.56 -5.62
CA TRP A 19 5.13 -5.79 -4.61
C TRP A 19 5.13 -7.25 -4.10
N SER A 20 5.48 -8.20 -4.97
CA SER A 20 5.59 -9.63 -4.66
C SER A 20 6.67 -9.96 -3.63
N ASP A 21 7.66 -9.08 -3.45
CA ASP A 21 8.80 -9.32 -2.55
C ASP A 21 8.46 -8.97 -1.09
N LEU A 22 7.31 -8.32 -0.87
CA LEU A 22 6.78 -8.00 0.45
C LEU A 22 5.97 -9.18 0.99
N THR A 23 6.10 -9.44 2.29
CA THR A 23 5.23 -10.37 3.02
C THR A 23 3.77 -9.88 3.02
N GLU A 24 2.81 -10.79 3.21
CA GLU A 24 1.39 -10.42 3.28
C GLU A 24 1.12 -9.34 4.35
N LYS A 25 1.79 -9.44 5.49
CA LYS A 25 1.69 -8.45 6.57
C LYS A 25 2.20 -7.07 6.14
N GLU A 26 3.37 -6.99 5.49
CA GLU A 26 3.90 -5.72 5.00
C GLU A 26 2.98 -5.11 3.92
N GLN A 27 2.45 -5.94 3.04
CA GLN A 27 1.47 -5.53 2.04
C GLN A 27 0.21 -4.95 2.67
N GLU A 28 -0.30 -5.56 3.74
CA GLU A 28 -1.48 -5.07 4.47
C GLU A 28 -1.21 -3.74 5.16
N GLU A 29 -0.12 -3.63 5.92
CA GLU A 29 0.28 -2.38 6.57
C GLU A 29 0.47 -1.23 5.56
N LEU A 30 1.01 -1.54 4.38
CA LEU A 30 1.17 -0.56 3.31
C LEU A 30 -0.16 -0.12 2.71
N LYS A 31 -1.08 -1.05 2.47
CA LYS A 31 -2.44 -0.71 2.01
C LYS A 31 -3.13 0.22 2.99
N GLU A 32 -3.04 -0.08 4.29
CA GLU A 32 -3.62 0.78 5.33
C GLU A 32 -3.02 2.18 5.32
N LYS A 33 -1.69 2.28 5.27
CA LYS A 33 -0.97 3.58 5.22
C LYS A 33 -1.36 4.40 3.99
N LEU A 34 -1.36 3.78 2.81
CA LEU A 34 -1.73 4.43 1.56
C LEU A 34 -3.20 4.88 1.57
N ASN A 35 -4.09 4.04 2.10
CA ASN A 35 -5.51 4.39 2.24
C ASN A 35 -5.69 5.56 3.19
N GLN A 36 -5.03 5.56 4.35
CA GLN A 36 -5.07 6.68 5.30
C GLN A 36 -4.53 7.98 4.68
N GLN A 37 -3.45 7.91 3.89
CA GLN A 37 -2.92 9.07 3.18
C GLN A 37 -3.89 9.59 2.11
N GLY A 38 -4.50 8.69 1.33
CA GLY A 38 -5.50 9.03 0.33
C GLY A 38 -6.76 9.65 0.95
N MET A 39 -7.22 9.13 2.09
CA MET A 39 -8.34 9.70 2.82
C MET A 39 -8.01 11.11 3.32
N LYS A 40 -6.82 11.30 3.90
CA LYS A 40 -6.36 12.62 4.35
C LYS A 40 -6.23 13.62 3.20
N SER A 41 -5.72 13.22 2.03
CA SER A 41 -5.59 14.12 0.87
C SER A 41 -6.94 14.53 0.30
N LEU A 42 -7.98 13.71 0.47
CA LEU A 42 -9.37 14.01 0.13
C LEU A 42 -10.10 14.82 1.22
N GLY A 43 -9.45 15.15 2.33
CA GLY A 43 -10.03 15.90 3.45
C GLY A 43 -10.77 15.05 4.49
N TYR A 44 -10.75 13.73 4.38
CA TYR A 44 -11.31 12.83 5.37
C TYR A 44 -10.34 12.60 6.54
N VAL A 45 -10.87 12.58 7.76
CA VAL A 45 -10.12 12.21 8.97
C VAL A 45 -10.45 10.76 9.31
N PRO A 46 -9.50 9.81 9.17
CA PRO A 46 -9.74 8.43 9.57
C PRO A 46 -9.92 8.34 11.08
N VAL A 47 -11.11 7.97 11.53
CA VAL A 47 -11.43 7.76 12.94
C VAL A 47 -11.37 6.26 13.21
N LYS A 48 -10.49 5.83 14.12
CA LYS A 48 -10.55 4.47 14.65
C LYS A 48 -11.75 4.42 15.61
N LYS A 49 -12.77 3.64 15.29
CA LYS A 49 -13.80 3.31 16.27
C LYS A 49 -13.15 2.38 17.30
N GLU A 50 -12.93 2.87 18.50
CA GLU A 50 -12.75 1.99 19.65
C GLU A 50 -14.11 1.32 19.88
N THR A 51 -14.22 0.03 19.56
CA THR A 51 -15.34 -0.79 20.01
C THR A 51 -15.27 -0.88 21.53
N ALA A 52 -16.26 -0.30 22.20
CA ALA A 52 -16.51 -0.44 23.63
C ALA A 52 -16.95 -1.87 24.00
#